data_AF-A0A1G3G2D5-F1
#
_entry.id   AF-A0A1G3G2D5-F1
#
_cell.length_a   1.000
_cell.length_b   1.000
_cell.length_c   1.000
_cell.angle_alpha   90.00
_cell.angle_beta   90.00
_cell.angle_gamma   90.00
#
_symmetry.space_group_name_H-M   'P 1'
#
loop_
_entity.id
_entity.type
_entity.pdbx_description
1 polymer ?
#
loop_
_entity_poly.entity_id
_entity_poly.type
_entity_poly.pdbx_seq_one_letter_code
_entity_poly.pdbx_strand_id
1 'polypeptide(L)'
;MVIPFASCDPRLPGAAAEVRRCILDLGFRGLKLYPRLGYAPDHPVLMREIYPLLEARGLAVVSHCSRGGVTGNIGRAQADAVSAPMAFAPVLRAFPRMQVNLAHFGGQADWESYVSQGFDPYLAGHDNWLLQIRQMIESGEFPNLWTDVSYTLFQSDEFLPFLRLFLDHPRVRARVLFGSDFYMTRQEALSERAMSVRLRAGLGEALFRQIAETNPGVWLGERG
;
A
#
# COMPACT_ATOMS: atom_id res chain seq x y z
N MET A 1 2.31 20.29 -6.88
CA MET A 1 3.48 19.43 -7.16
C MET A 1 2.97 18.05 -7.54
N VAL A 2 3.53 17.43 -8.58
CA VAL A 2 3.18 16.06 -9.01
C VAL A 2 4.43 15.20 -8.83
N ILE A 3 4.29 14.05 -8.18
CA ILE A 3 5.38 13.11 -7.89
C ILE A 3 5.11 11.82 -8.67
N PRO A 4 5.83 11.55 -9.78
CA PRO A 4 5.55 10.38 -10.60
C PRO A 4 6.29 9.12 -10.08
N PHE A 5 5.63 7.97 -10.20
CA PHE A 5 6.14 6.64 -9.87
C PHE A 5 6.17 5.79 -11.14
N ALA A 6 7.27 5.06 -11.37
CA ALA A 6 7.46 4.28 -12.59
C ALA A 6 6.61 3.02 -12.49
N SER A 7 6.04 2.55 -13.60
CA SER A 7 5.36 1.24 -13.61
C SER A 7 6.28 0.18 -14.18
N CYS A 8 6.18 -1.04 -13.66
CA CYS A 8 7.01 -2.15 -14.12
C CYS A 8 6.19 -3.45 -14.16
N ASP A 9 6.23 -4.13 -15.30
CA ASP A 9 5.99 -5.58 -15.37
C ASP A 9 7.36 -6.22 -15.66
N PRO A 10 7.98 -6.90 -14.67
CA PRO A 10 9.35 -7.37 -14.80
C PRO A 10 9.53 -8.54 -15.78
N ARG A 11 8.43 -9.04 -16.37
CA ARG A 11 8.44 -10.07 -17.41
C ARG A 11 8.67 -9.48 -18.80
N LEU A 12 8.43 -8.17 -18.98
CA LEU A 12 8.57 -7.51 -20.27
C LEU A 12 10.04 -7.22 -20.59
N PRO A 13 10.49 -7.44 -21.84
CA PRO A 13 11.83 -7.07 -22.27
C PRO A 13 12.11 -5.59 -22.02
N GLY A 14 13.26 -5.27 -21.42
CA GLY A 14 13.68 -3.89 -21.16
C GLY A 14 13.00 -3.20 -19.98
N ALA A 15 12.12 -3.88 -19.22
CA ALA A 15 11.40 -3.26 -18.10
C ALA A 15 12.32 -2.60 -17.06
N ALA A 16 13.42 -3.26 -16.68
CA ALA A 16 14.38 -2.69 -15.72
C ALA A 16 15.13 -1.47 -16.29
N ALA A 17 15.47 -1.48 -17.59
CA ALA A 17 16.09 -0.35 -18.26
C ALA A 17 15.15 0.86 -18.31
N GLU A 18 13.85 0.63 -18.56
CA GLU A 18 12.85 1.70 -18.58
C GLU A 18 12.61 2.29 -17.19
N VAL A 19 12.54 1.45 -16.14
CA VAL A 19 12.48 1.94 -14.76
C VAL A 19 13.70 2.79 -14.41
N ARG A 20 14.90 2.37 -14.84
CA ARG A 20 16.13 3.15 -14.67
C ARG A 20 16.05 4.49 -15.37
N ARG A 21 15.61 4.53 -16.63
CA ARG A 21 15.42 5.76 -17.40
C ARG A 21 14.45 6.72 -16.71
N CYS A 22 13.30 6.21 -16.22
CA CYS A 22 12.32 6.99 -15.47
C CYS A 22 12.93 7.65 -14.22
N ILE A 23 13.72 6.90 -13.45
CA ILE A 23 14.31 7.38 -12.20
C ILE A 23 15.49 8.33 -12.44
N LEU A 24 16.40 7.95 -13.34
CA LEU A 24 17.68 8.63 -13.54
C LEU A 24 17.55 9.86 -14.44
N ASP A 25 16.68 9.79 -15.45
CA ASP A 25 16.62 10.81 -16.50
C ASP A 25 15.34 11.64 -16.42
N LEU A 26 14.21 11.06 -15.98
CA LEU A 26 12.92 11.74 -15.92
C LEU A 26 12.51 12.21 -14.51
N GLY A 27 13.33 11.94 -13.49
CA GLY A 27 13.08 12.41 -12.13
C GLY A 27 11.93 11.71 -11.40
N PHE A 28 11.57 10.49 -11.80
CA PHE A 28 10.58 9.70 -11.07
C PHE A 28 11.07 9.34 -9.67
N ARG A 29 10.16 9.37 -8.70
CA ARG A 29 10.48 9.29 -7.27
C ARG A 29 10.14 7.95 -6.62
N GLY A 30 9.80 6.95 -7.41
CA GLY A 30 9.54 5.62 -6.92
C GLY A 30 9.03 4.67 -7.98
N LEU A 31 8.56 3.51 -7.53
CA LEU A 31 8.04 2.43 -8.36
C LEU A 31 6.63 2.06 -7.92
N LYS A 32 5.70 1.91 -8.86
CA LYS A 32 4.38 1.34 -8.64
C LYS A 32 4.32 -0.06 -9.27
N LEU A 33 3.95 -1.04 -8.47
CA LEU A 33 3.80 -2.44 -8.86
C LEU A 33 2.34 -2.86 -8.86
N TYR A 34 2.03 -3.83 -9.71
CA TYR A 34 0.72 -4.46 -9.80
C TYR A 34 0.86 -5.99 -9.99
N PRO A 35 1.29 -6.72 -8.93
CA PRO A 35 1.59 -8.15 -9.01
C PRO A 35 0.42 -9.01 -9.51
N ARG A 36 -0.84 -8.59 -9.29
CA ARG A 36 -2.06 -9.25 -9.81
C ARG A 36 -2.08 -9.46 -11.33
N LEU A 37 -1.21 -8.79 -12.09
CA LEU A 37 -0.98 -9.07 -13.52
C LEU A 37 -0.24 -10.40 -13.79
N GLY A 38 0.26 -11.06 -12.73
CA GLY A 38 0.80 -12.41 -12.75
C GLY A 38 2.32 -12.49 -12.64
N TYR A 39 2.91 -11.64 -11.80
CA TYR A 39 4.32 -11.74 -11.41
C TYR A 39 4.44 -11.59 -9.90
N ALA A 40 5.41 -12.28 -9.30
CA ALA A 40 5.68 -12.18 -7.87
C ALA A 40 6.46 -10.89 -7.55
N PRO A 41 6.27 -10.29 -6.36
CA PRO A 41 6.98 -9.07 -5.98
C PRO A 41 8.47 -9.30 -5.77
N ASP A 42 8.91 -10.53 -5.50
CA ASP A 42 10.29 -10.96 -5.40
C ASP A 42 10.86 -11.49 -6.73
N HIS A 43 10.23 -11.14 -7.87
CA HIS A 43 10.72 -11.53 -9.19
C HIS A 43 12.22 -11.19 -9.37
N PRO A 44 13.05 -12.08 -9.95
CA PRO A 44 14.51 -11.89 -10.01
C PRO A 44 14.96 -10.56 -10.61
N VAL A 45 14.28 -10.07 -11.65
CA VAL A 45 14.57 -8.75 -12.26
C VAL A 45 14.32 -7.61 -11.27
N LEU A 46 13.22 -7.65 -10.50
CA LEU A 46 12.95 -6.64 -9.48
C LEU A 46 14.05 -6.67 -8.40
N MET A 47 14.33 -7.87 -7.88
CA MET A 47 15.30 -8.11 -6.81
C MET A 47 16.74 -7.75 -7.18
N ARG A 48 17.17 -8.02 -8.41
CA ARG A 48 18.56 -7.83 -8.83
C ARG A 48 18.82 -6.49 -9.47
N GLU A 49 17.84 -5.92 -10.17
CA GLU A 49 18.08 -4.80 -11.07
C GLU A 49 17.34 -3.51 -10.67
N ILE A 50 16.24 -3.60 -9.90
CA ILE A 50 15.40 -2.44 -9.60
C ILE A 50 15.45 -2.07 -8.11
N TYR A 51 15.13 -2.98 -7.20
CA TYR A 51 15.11 -2.69 -5.76
C TYR A 51 16.46 -2.20 -5.21
N PRO A 52 17.63 -2.74 -5.62
CA PRO A 52 18.91 -2.20 -5.17
C PRO A 52 19.12 -0.73 -5.54
N LEU A 53 18.61 -0.31 -6.71
CA LEU A 53 18.67 1.09 -7.14
C LEU A 53 17.76 1.98 -6.29
N LEU A 54 16.53 1.52 -6.01
CA LEU A 54 15.57 2.25 -5.19
C LEU A 54 16.07 2.39 -3.75
N GLU A 55 16.56 1.30 -3.15
CA GLU A 55 17.11 1.33 -1.80
C GLU A 55 18.32 2.28 -1.70
N ALA A 56 19.26 2.19 -2.64
CA ALA A 56 20.44 3.05 -2.65
C ALA A 56 20.11 4.55 -2.79
N ARG A 57 18.95 4.88 -3.37
CA ARG A 57 18.47 6.26 -3.56
C ARG A 57 17.41 6.69 -2.54
N GLY A 58 17.02 5.82 -1.61
CA GLY A 58 15.94 6.11 -0.66
C GLY A 58 14.58 6.35 -1.35
N LEU A 59 14.31 5.68 -2.47
CA LEU A 59 13.05 5.80 -3.22
C LEU A 59 12.05 4.74 -2.78
N ALA A 60 10.76 5.10 -2.84
CA ALA A 60 9.68 4.27 -2.32
C ALA A 60 9.05 3.36 -3.40
N VAL A 61 8.47 2.25 -2.94
CA VAL A 61 7.63 1.35 -3.73
C VAL A 61 6.19 1.44 -3.25
N VAL A 62 5.24 1.51 -4.17
CA VAL A 62 3.81 1.27 -3.91
C VAL A 62 3.41 0.00 -4.64
N SER A 63 2.75 -0.93 -3.96
CA SER A 63 2.19 -2.11 -4.61
C SER A 63 0.70 -2.20 -4.33
N HIS A 64 -0.05 -2.56 -5.37
CA HIS A 64 -1.44 -3.01 -5.19
C HIS A 64 -1.48 -4.18 -4.22
N CYS A 65 -2.26 -4.05 -3.14
CA CYS A 65 -2.42 -5.09 -2.11
C CYS A 65 -3.90 -5.18 -1.68
N SER A 66 -4.74 -5.62 -2.61
CA SER A 66 -6.14 -5.96 -2.36
C SER A 66 -6.58 -7.11 -3.25
N ARG A 67 -7.61 -7.86 -2.82
CA ARG A 67 -8.24 -8.92 -3.64
C ARG A 67 -9.03 -8.37 -4.83
N GLY A 68 -9.35 -7.07 -4.81
CA GLY A 68 -10.05 -6.37 -5.88
C GLY A 68 -9.12 -5.93 -7.02
N GLY A 69 -9.72 -5.36 -8.07
CA GLY A 69 -9.01 -4.80 -9.22
C GLY A 69 -8.83 -5.77 -10.39
N VAL A 70 -7.93 -5.42 -11.30
CA VAL A 70 -7.68 -6.16 -12.55
C VAL A 70 -6.78 -7.36 -12.32
N THR A 71 -7.03 -8.47 -13.00
CA THR A 71 -6.11 -9.62 -13.05
C THR A 71 -5.50 -9.74 -14.43
N GLY A 72 -4.27 -10.25 -14.51
CA GLY A 72 -3.70 -10.70 -15.78
C GLY A 72 -4.36 -11.99 -16.28
N ASN A 73 -3.71 -12.67 -17.22
CA ASN A 73 -4.13 -13.98 -17.72
C ASN A 73 -3.82 -15.11 -16.72
N ILE A 74 -4.24 -14.95 -15.47
CA ILE A 74 -4.06 -15.91 -14.37
C ILE A 74 -5.34 -16.01 -13.55
N GLY A 75 -5.51 -17.13 -12.83
CA GLY A 75 -6.66 -17.32 -11.94
C GLY A 75 -6.64 -16.38 -10.73
N ARG A 76 -7.81 -16.07 -10.17
CA ARG A 76 -7.95 -15.17 -9.00
C ARG A 76 -7.08 -15.60 -7.82
N ALA A 77 -7.10 -16.88 -7.46
CA ALA A 77 -6.29 -17.40 -6.36
C ALA A 77 -4.78 -17.16 -6.59
N GLN A 78 -4.30 -17.27 -7.83
CA GLN A 78 -2.91 -17.01 -8.17
C GLN A 78 -2.59 -15.51 -8.14
N ALA A 79 -3.53 -14.65 -8.57
CA ALA A 79 -3.38 -13.20 -8.49
C ALA A 79 -3.34 -12.71 -7.04
N ASP A 80 -4.15 -13.33 -6.19
CA ASP A 80 -4.20 -13.05 -4.76
C ASP A 80 -2.89 -13.52 -4.09
N ALA A 81 -2.41 -14.72 -4.42
CA ALA A 81 -1.16 -15.25 -3.86
C ALA A 81 0.07 -14.33 -4.11
N VAL A 82 0.17 -13.73 -5.30
CA VAL A 82 1.30 -12.82 -5.63
C VAL A 82 1.10 -11.39 -5.12
N SER A 83 -0.08 -11.05 -4.61
CA SER A 83 -0.39 -9.69 -4.12
C SER A 83 -0.73 -9.64 -2.64
N ALA A 84 -0.77 -10.80 -1.98
CA ALA A 84 -1.00 -10.93 -0.55
C ALA A 84 0.11 -10.21 0.24
N PRO A 85 -0.18 -9.69 1.45
CA PRO A 85 0.79 -8.94 2.24
C PRO A 85 2.10 -9.71 2.46
N MET A 86 2.01 -10.98 2.82
CA MET A 86 3.17 -11.83 3.08
C MET A 86 3.99 -12.19 1.84
N ALA A 87 3.45 -12.04 0.62
CA ALA A 87 4.23 -12.20 -0.60
C ALA A 87 5.37 -11.17 -0.70
N PHE A 88 5.22 -10.00 -0.05
CA PHE A 88 6.26 -8.98 0.02
C PHE A 88 7.29 -9.20 1.12
N ALA A 89 7.11 -10.16 2.04
CA ALA A 89 8.04 -10.36 3.15
C ALA A 89 9.50 -10.61 2.72
N PRO A 90 9.79 -11.39 1.65
CA PRO A 90 11.16 -11.51 1.13
C PRO A 90 11.76 -10.18 0.70
N VAL A 91 10.96 -9.31 0.05
CA VAL A 91 11.40 -7.98 -0.42
C VAL A 91 11.66 -7.06 0.77
N LEU A 92 10.73 -6.99 1.72
CA LEU A 92 10.84 -6.14 2.91
C LEU A 92 12.10 -6.47 3.73
N ARG A 93 12.41 -7.77 3.89
CA ARG A 93 13.60 -8.24 4.60
C ARG A 93 14.89 -7.97 3.83
N ALA A 94 14.87 -8.11 2.51
CA ALA A 94 16.07 -7.91 1.68
C ALA A 94 16.47 -6.43 1.56
N PHE A 95 15.51 -5.50 1.60
CA PHE A 95 15.74 -4.07 1.40
C PHE A 95 15.15 -3.23 2.55
N PRO A 96 15.65 -3.37 3.79
CA PRO A 96 15.03 -2.80 5.00
C PRO A 96 15.04 -1.27 5.05
N ARG A 97 15.74 -0.58 4.14
CA ARG A 97 15.70 0.90 4.04
C ARG A 97 14.76 1.40 2.94
N MET A 98 14.40 0.54 1.98
CA MET A 98 13.47 0.88 0.90
C MET A 98 12.05 0.86 1.45
N GLN A 99 11.38 2.01 1.46
CA GLN A 99 10.02 2.12 1.95
C GLN A 99 9.05 1.42 0.98
N VAL A 100 8.18 0.55 1.49
CA VAL A 100 7.20 -0.20 0.69
C VAL A 100 5.80 0.04 1.25
N ASN A 101 4.92 0.62 0.44
CA ASN A 101 3.51 0.78 0.72
C ASN A 101 2.69 -0.35 0.08
N LEU A 102 2.04 -1.16 0.92
CA LEU A 102 1.01 -2.10 0.50
C LEU A 102 -0.35 -1.39 0.49
N ALA A 103 -0.79 -0.99 -0.69
CA ALA A 103 -1.94 -0.11 -0.87
C ALA A 103 -3.25 -0.73 -0.38
N HIS A 104 -4.23 0.12 -0.07
CA HIS A 104 -5.61 -0.24 0.28
C HIS A 104 -5.83 -0.89 1.66
N PHE A 105 -4.77 -1.07 2.45
CA PHE A 105 -4.85 -1.65 3.80
C PHE A 105 -5.69 -2.94 3.85
N GLY A 106 -5.43 -3.86 2.91
CA GLY A 106 -6.15 -5.12 2.74
C GLY A 106 -7.30 -5.05 1.71
N GLY A 107 -7.88 -3.87 1.51
CA GLY A 107 -8.96 -3.63 0.56
C GLY A 107 -10.35 -4.01 1.08
N GLN A 108 -11.38 -3.69 0.27
CA GLN A 108 -12.79 -3.75 0.66
C GLN A 108 -13.21 -5.03 1.38
N ALA A 109 -12.99 -6.18 0.74
CA ALA A 109 -13.51 -7.46 1.20
C ALA A 109 -12.99 -7.82 2.59
N ASP A 110 -11.74 -7.47 2.90
CA ASP A 110 -11.11 -7.72 4.19
C ASP A 110 -11.60 -6.77 5.28
N TRP A 111 -11.90 -5.53 4.92
CA TRP A 111 -12.55 -4.58 5.83
C TRP A 111 -13.99 -4.97 6.11
N GLU A 112 -14.78 -5.30 5.10
CA GLU A 112 -16.16 -5.78 5.26
C GLU A 112 -16.20 -7.06 6.09
N SER A 113 -15.32 -8.01 5.79
CA SER A 113 -15.16 -9.23 6.58
C SER A 113 -14.84 -8.92 8.04
N TYR A 114 -13.88 -8.02 8.30
CA TYR A 114 -13.51 -7.64 9.67
C TYR A 114 -14.63 -6.93 10.45
N VAL A 115 -15.39 -6.06 9.78
CA VAL A 115 -16.47 -5.28 10.42
C VAL A 115 -17.74 -6.12 10.62
N SER A 116 -18.09 -6.96 9.64
CA SER A 116 -19.33 -7.74 9.66
C SER A 116 -19.23 -9.05 10.43
N GLN A 117 -18.05 -9.68 10.46
CA GLN A 117 -17.83 -10.88 11.27
C GLN A 117 -17.65 -10.43 12.71
N GLY A 118 -18.53 -10.92 13.60
CA GLY A 118 -18.40 -10.69 15.03
C GLY A 118 -17.03 -11.11 15.56
N PHE A 119 -16.68 -10.68 16.77
CA PHE A 119 -15.39 -10.98 17.40
C PHE A 119 -15.21 -12.50 17.56
N ASP A 120 -14.61 -13.15 16.57
CA ASP A 120 -14.20 -14.55 16.65
C ASP A 120 -12.71 -14.60 16.99
N PRO A 121 -12.35 -14.87 18.26
CA PRO A 121 -10.95 -14.97 18.68
C PRO A 121 -10.21 -16.16 18.05
N TYR A 122 -10.91 -17.04 17.32
CA TYR A 122 -10.37 -18.21 16.64
C TYR A 122 -10.37 -18.10 15.12
N LEU A 123 -11.01 -17.08 14.53
CA LEU A 123 -10.77 -16.74 13.14
C LEU A 123 -9.33 -16.24 13.04
N ALA A 124 -8.47 -17.17 12.66
CA ALA A 124 -7.07 -16.90 12.47
C ALA A 124 -6.96 -15.75 11.47
N GLY A 125 -6.50 -14.59 11.93
CA GLY A 125 -6.17 -13.43 11.09
C GLY A 125 -5.12 -13.71 10.01
N HIS A 126 -4.76 -14.98 9.81
CA HIS A 126 -3.89 -15.49 8.77
C HIS A 126 -4.48 -15.36 7.36
N ASP A 127 -5.80 -15.32 7.15
CA ASP A 127 -6.35 -15.10 5.79
C ASP A 127 -6.82 -13.66 5.55
N ASN A 128 -7.15 -12.90 6.60
CA ASN A 128 -7.58 -11.50 6.43
C ASN A 128 -6.37 -10.57 6.21
N TRP A 129 -6.29 -9.93 5.03
CA TRP A 129 -5.13 -9.12 4.62
C TRP A 129 -5.01 -7.81 5.40
N LEU A 130 -6.14 -7.23 5.85
CA LEU A 130 -6.13 -6.09 6.76
C LEU A 130 -5.43 -6.45 8.08
N LEU A 131 -5.80 -7.59 8.68
CA LEU A 131 -5.18 -8.06 9.91
C LEU A 131 -3.72 -8.45 9.71
N GLN A 132 -3.36 -9.08 8.59
CA GLN A 132 -1.97 -9.38 8.26
C GLN A 132 -1.11 -8.11 8.19
N ILE A 133 -1.52 -7.10 7.41
CA ILE A 133 -0.76 -5.84 7.29
C ILE A 133 -0.60 -5.18 8.66
N ARG A 134 -1.68 -5.14 9.44
CA ARG A 134 -1.64 -4.61 10.81
C ARG A 134 -0.64 -5.35 11.67
N GLN A 135 -0.70 -6.69 11.70
CA GLN A 135 0.23 -7.53 12.48
C GLN A 135 1.68 -7.38 12.02
N MET A 136 1.93 -7.25 10.71
CA MET A 136 3.27 -7.01 10.17
C MET A 136 3.84 -5.66 10.63
N ILE A 137 3.03 -4.61 10.68
CA ILE A 137 3.45 -3.29 11.19
C ILE A 137 3.63 -3.35 12.72
N GLU A 138 2.71 -4.00 13.43
CA GLU A 138 2.73 -4.18 14.88
C GLU A 138 3.80 -5.16 15.37
N SER A 139 4.41 -5.98 14.50
CA SER A 139 5.54 -6.82 14.91
C SER A 139 6.82 -6.00 15.03
N GLY A 140 7.00 -4.98 14.18
CA GLY A 140 8.24 -4.22 14.06
C GLY A 140 9.33 -4.95 13.26
N GLU A 141 9.04 -6.15 12.75
CA GLU A 141 9.96 -6.92 11.89
C GLU A 141 10.21 -6.21 10.55
N PHE A 142 9.23 -5.46 10.07
CA PHE A 142 9.25 -4.76 8.78
C PHE A 142 9.25 -3.23 8.99
N PRO A 143 10.39 -2.62 9.39
CA PRO A 143 10.43 -1.19 9.74
C PRO A 143 10.12 -0.26 8.56
N ASN A 144 10.25 -0.77 7.34
CA ASN A 144 10.01 -0.14 6.05
C ASN A 144 8.64 -0.44 5.43
N LEU A 145 7.76 -1.17 6.12
CA LEU A 145 6.41 -1.45 5.66
C LEU A 145 5.45 -0.30 6.00
N TRP A 146 4.70 0.14 5.00
CA TRP A 146 3.64 1.12 5.06
C TRP A 146 2.37 0.55 4.43
N THR A 147 1.25 1.22 4.70
CA THR A 147 0.00 0.97 4.00
C THR A 147 -0.73 2.30 3.78
N ASP A 148 -1.64 2.35 2.81
CA ASP A 148 -2.53 3.48 2.62
C ASP A 148 -4.00 3.04 2.70
N VAL A 149 -4.86 4.01 2.96
CA VAL A 149 -6.31 3.80 3.02
C VAL A 149 -7.03 4.15 1.71
N SER A 150 -6.27 4.22 0.61
CA SER A 150 -6.80 4.65 -0.67
C SER A 150 -7.84 3.69 -1.20
N TYR A 151 -8.89 4.24 -1.82
CA TYR A 151 -10.08 3.54 -2.31
C TYR A 151 -10.93 2.83 -1.23
N THR A 152 -10.33 2.11 -0.29
CA THR A 152 -11.02 1.31 0.73
C THR A 152 -12.00 2.11 1.59
N LEU A 153 -11.58 3.29 2.09
CA LEU A 153 -12.48 4.12 2.91
C LEU A 153 -13.54 4.85 2.09
N PHE A 154 -13.44 4.86 0.76
CA PHE A 154 -14.46 5.46 -0.10
C PHE A 154 -15.69 4.56 -0.23
N GLN A 155 -15.56 3.29 0.14
CA GLN A 155 -16.58 2.28 -0.10
C GLN A 155 -17.55 2.11 1.07
N SER A 156 -17.13 2.46 2.29
CA SER A 156 -18.02 2.47 3.45
C SER A 156 -17.54 3.41 4.55
N ASP A 157 -18.46 4.26 5.03
CA ASP A 157 -18.22 5.12 6.20
C ASP A 157 -18.08 4.28 7.51
N GLU A 158 -18.52 3.01 7.50
CA GLU A 158 -18.44 2.10 8.65
C GLU A 158 -17.00 1.72 9.01
N PHE A 159 -16.05 1.87 8.09
CA PHE A 159 -14.65 1.53 8.34
C PHE A 159 -13.93 2.58 9.21
N LEU A 160 -14.45 3.81 9.25
CA LEU A 160 -13.78 4.94 9.88
C LEU A 160 -13.57 4.80 11.40
N PRO A 161 -14.54 4.33 12.21
CA PRO A 161 -14.33 4.07 13.63
C PRO A 161 -13.24 3.03 13.89
N PHE A 162 -13.18 1.97 13.07
CA PHE A 162 -12.17 0.92 13.20
C PHE A 162 -10.78 1.40 12.79
N LEU A 163 -10.69 2.19 11.71
CA LEU A 163 -9.43 2.85 11.36
C LEU A 163 -8.94 3.73 12.51
N ARG A 164 -9.82 4.54 13.10
CA ARG A 164 -9.45 5.38 14.25
C ARG A 164 -8.89 4.54 15.40
N LEU A 165 -9.54 3.42 15.72
CA LEU A 165 -9.05 2.47 16.73
C LEU A 165 -7.68 1.88 16.37
N PHE A 166 -7.43 1.53 15.11
CA PHE A 166 -6.12 1.02 14.68
C PHE A 166 -5.03 2.09 14.78
N LEU A 167 -5.36 3.36 14.50
CA LEU A 167 -4.45 4.49 14.63
C LEU A 167 -4.15 4.88 16.09
N ASP A 168 -4.80 4.28 17.09
CA ASP A 168 -4.36 4.44 18.48
C ASP A 168 -3.03 3.72 18.74
N HIS A 169 -2.75 2.63 18.03
CA HIS A 169 -1.47 1.93 18.13
C HIS A 169 -0.35 2.75 17.46
N PRO A 170 0.73 3.11 18.19
CA PRO A 170 1.73 4.07 17.73
C PRO A 170 2.46 3.65 16.45
N ARG A 171 2.75 2.34 16.28
CA ARG A 171 3.41 1.84 15.06
C ARG A 171 2.51 1.87 13.84
N VAL A 172 1.22 1.55 14.01
CA VAL A 172 0.24 1.61 12.91
C VAL A 172 0.05 3.07 12.50
N ARG A 173 -0.17 3.95 13.48
CA ARG A 173 -0.29 5.40 13.24
C ARG A 173 0.89 5.99 12.48
N ALA A 174 2.12 5.53 12.73
CA ALA A 174 3.33 6.01 12.07
C ALA A 174 3.57 5.39 10.68
N ARG A 175 2.71 4.48 10.21
CA ARG A 175 2.89 3.71 8.97
C ARG A 175 1.66 3.68 8.04
N VAL A 176 0.59 4.39 8.39
CA VAL A 176 -0.61 4.54 7.55
C VAL A 176 -0.59 5.87 6.81
N LEU A 177 -0.85 5.84 5.50
CA LEU A 177 -0.89 7.01 4.63
C LEU A 177 -2.33 7.30 4.19
N PHE A 178 -2.65 8.58 4.02
CA PHE A 178 -3.83 8.97 3.25
C PHE A 178 -3.53 8.86 1.75
N GLY A 179 -4.47 8.30 0.99
CA GLY A 179 -4.48 8.32 -0.46
C GLY A 179 -5.92 8.34 -0.96
N SER A 180 -6.18 8.98 -2.10
CA SER A 180 -7.53 9.09 -2.63
C SER A 180 -7.85 8.08 -3.73
N ASP A 181 -6.85 7.52 -4.41
CA ASP A 181 -7.03 6.79 -5.67
C ASP A 181 -7.84 7.62 -6.70
N PHE A 182 -7.35 8.85 -6.93
CA PHE A 182 -8.00 9.94 -7.67
C PHE A 182 -8.71 9.55 -8.97
N TYR A 183 -8.14 8.64 -9.77
CA TYR A 183 -8.76 8.24 -11.04
C TYR A 183 -9.99 7.36 -10.82
N MET A 184 -9.97 6.47 -9.82
CA MET A 184 -11.08 5.59 -9.49
C MET A 184 -12.21 6.36 -8.81
N THR A 185 -11.89 7.30 -7.92
CA THR A 185 -12.90 8.12 -7.21
C THR A 185 -13.68 9.07 -8.11
N ARG A 186 -13.21 9.37 -9.32
CA ARG A 186 -14.02 10.08 -10.33
C ARG A 186 -15.21 9.26 -10.85
N GLN A 187 -15.19 7.95 -10.66
CA GLN A 187 -16.28 7.05 -11.04
C GLN A 187 -17.29 6.86 -9.89
N GLU A 188 -16.96 7.32 -8.69
CA GLU A 188 -17.79 7.21 -7.50
C GLU A 188 -18.72 8.42 -7.34
N ALA A 189 -19.88 8.21 -6.69
CA ALA A 189 -20.85 9.27 -6.44
C ALA A 189 -20.34 10.37 -5.47
N LEU A 190 -19.29 10.06 -4.70
CA LEU A 190 -18.72 10.94 -3.69
C LEU A 190 -17.42 11.59 -4.19
N SER A 191 -17.38 12.93 -4.22
CA SER A 191 -16.16 13.65 -4.57
C SER A 191 -15.02 13.41 -3.57
N GLU A 192 -13.77 13.43 -4.05
CA GLU A 192 -12.56 13.39 -3.21
C GLU A 192 -12.62 14.40 -2.06
N ARG A 193 -13.06 15.63 -2.35
CA ARG A 193 -13.20 16.70 -1.33
C ARG A 193 -14.14 16.29 -0.21
N ALA A 194 -15.29 15.70 -0.54
CA ALA A 194 -16.27 15.27 0.46
C ALA A 194 -15.68 14.16 1.34
N MET A 195 -14.94 13.22 0.76
CA MET A 195 -14.29 12.16 1.53
C MET A 195 -13.18 12.71 2.45
N SER A 196 -12.30 13.58 1.95
CA SER A 196 -11.25 14.18 2.78
C SER A 196 -11.84 14.92 3.98
N VAL A 197 -12.97 15.62 3.79
CA VAL A 197 -13.67 16.31 4.89
C VAL A 197 -14.26 15.30 5.88
N ARG A 198 -14.91 14.22 5.42
CA ARG A 198 -15.45 13.16 6.28
C ARG A 198 -14.36 12.47 7.10
N LEU A 199 -13.28 12.07 6.44
CA LEU A 199 -12.13 11.44 7.09
C LEU A 199 -11.55 12.37 8.17
N ARG A 200 -11.34 13.64 7.82
CA ARG A 200 -10.84 14.65 8.75
C ARG A 200 -11.77 14.85 9.94
N ALA A 201 -13.08 14.88 9.72
CA ALA A 201 -14.07 15.00 10.79
C ALA A 201 -14.07 13.78 11.73
N GLY A 202 -14.02 12.56 11.20
CA GLY A 202 -14.06 11.35 12.02
C GLY A 202 -12.75 11.02 12.75
N LEU A 203 -11.59 11.28 12.11
CA LEU A 203 -10.28 11.08 12.75
C LEU A 203 -9.91 12.24 13.69
N GLY A 204 -10.42 13.44 13.43
CA GLY A 204 -9.93 14.67 14.04
C GLY A 204 -8.62 15.17 13.41
N GLU A 205 -8.31 16.43 13.68
CA GLU A 205 -7.23 17.16 13.00
C GLU A 205 -5.86 16.50 13.14
N ALA A 206 -5.51 16.07 14.36
CA ALA A 206 -4.17 15.56 14.64
C ALA A 206 -3.89 14.25 13.89
N LEU A 207 -4.81 13.29 13.95
CA LEU A 207 -4.67 12.01 13.24
C LEU A 207 -4.73 12.20 11.72
N PHE A 208 -5.61 13.08 11.23
CA PHE A 208 -5.69 13.38 9.81
C PHE A 208 -4.37 13.97 9.28
N ARG A 209 -3.81 15.00 9.95
CA ARG A 209 -2.50 15.56 9.56
C ARG A 209 -1.37 14.54 9.66
N GLN A 210 -1.41 13.65 10.65
CA GLN A 210 -0.42 12.58 10.76
C GLN A 210 -0.37 11.73 9.48
N ILE A 211 -1.51 11.21 9.02
CA ILE A 211 -1.55 10.31 7.86
C ILE A 211 -1.49 11.05 6.51
N ALA A 212 -1.90 12.33 6.45
CA ALA A 212 -2.00 13.10 5.21
C ALA A 212 -0.81 14.03 4.95
N GLU A 213 -0.03 14.40 5.97
CA GLU A 213 1.07 15.36 5.83
C GLU A 213 2.38 14.82 6.42
N THR A 214 2.37 14.39 7.68
CA THR A 214 3.59 13.94 8.38
C THR A 214 4.12 12.63 7.79
N ASN A 215 3.27 11.61 7.72
CA ASN A 215 3.62 10.28 7.24
C ASN A 215 4.07 10.30 5.77
N PRO A 216 3.37 10.98 4.82
CA PRO A 216 3.86 11.10 3.45
C PRO A 216 5.23 11.76 3.34
N GLY A 217 5.50 12.80 4.14
CA GLY A 217 6.81 13.46 4.16
C GLY A 217 7.94 12.51 4.60
N VAL A 218 7.68 11.67 5.61
CA VAL A 218 8.66 10.64 6.04
C VAL A 218 8.79 9.54 4.99
N TRP A 219 7.68 9.03 4.47
CA TRP A 219 7.65 7.93 3.51
C TRP A 219 8.35 8.27 2.18
N LEU A 220 8.22 9.52 1.71
CA LEU A 220 8.90 10.02 0.50
C LEU A 220 10.37 10.45 0.75
N GLY A 221 10.84 10.38 1.99
CA GLY A 221 12.18 10.84 2.37
C GLY A 221 12.34 12.38 2.32
N GLU A 222 11.25 13.13 2.44
CA GLU A 222 11.25 14.61 2.47
C GLU A 222 11.42 15.16 3.89
N ARG A 223 11.22 14.32 4.92
CA ARG A 223 11.43 14.64 6.34
C ARG A 223 12.26 13.52 6.98
N GLY A 224 13.41 13.89 7.56
CA GLY A 224 14.28 13.02 8.34
C GLY A 224 13.94 13.03 9.82
#